data_AF-A0A452ZHW4-F1
#
_entry.id   AF-A0A452ZHW4-F1
#
_cell.length_a   1.000
_cell.length_b   1.000
_cell.length_c   1.000
_cell.angle_alpha   90.00
_cell.angle_beta   90.00
_cell.angle_gamma   90.00
#
_symmetry.space_group_name_H-M   'P 1'
#
loop_
_entity.id
_entity.type
_entity.pdbx_description
1 polymer ?
#
loop_
_entity_poly.entity_id
_entity_poly.type
_entity_poly.pdbx_seq_one_letter_code
_entity_poly.pdbx_strand_id
1 'polypeptide(L)'
;FPRDHEQAVFNQIKHELASADGGLRLRFQFLDTARFGGFCRLFRNDMARACTMHATCCFGLGKKLSDLRDVLRQWNNYSAMTPPERRNAKSAGWRVPAKCGTPDKRAPPGPGS
;
A
#
# COMPACT_ATOMS: atom_id res chain seq x y z
N PHE A 1 -23.50 -2.51 11.96
CA PHE A 1 -22.44 -1.48 11.87
C PHE A 1 -22.43 -0.84 10.48
N PRO A 2 -23.09 0.32 10.25
CA PRO A 2 -23.00 1.03 8.97
C PRO A 2 -22.52 2.50 9.08
N ARG A 3 -21.81 2.89 10.15
CA ARG A 3 -21.26 4.26 10.30
C ARG A 3 -19.78 4.35 10.68
N ASP A 4 -19.15 3.24 11.02
CA ASP A 4 -17.76 3.22 11.47
C ASP A 4 -16.82 2.90 10.31
N HIS A 5 -15.74 3.68 10.17
CA HIS A 5 -14.69 3.40 9.19
C HIS A 5 -14.00 2.07 9.51
N GLU A 6 -13.42 1.41 8.50
CA GLU A 6 -12.77 0.09 8.63
C GLU A 6 -11.77 0.02 9.80
N GLN A 7 -11.08 1.12 10.10
CA GLN A 7 -10.11 1.21 11.18
C GLN A 7 -10.73 1.10 12.59
N ALA A 8 -11.99 1.50 12.77
CA ALA A 8 -12.71 1.47 14.05
C ALA A 8 -13.24 0.06 14.30
N VAL A 9 -13.81 -0.58 13.26
CA VAL A 9 -14.19 -1.99 13.30
C VAL A 9 -12.97 -2.86 13.62
N PHE A 10 -11.83 -2.63 12.95
CA PHE A 10 -10.59 -3.33 13.25
C PHE A 10 -10.11 -3.08 14.68
N ASN A 11 -10.23 -1.85 15.19
CA ASN A 11 -9.85 -1.52 16.56
C ASN A 11 -10.71 -2.25 17.60
N GLN A 12 -11.98 -2.53 17.33
CA GLN A 12 -12.82 -3.33 18.21
C GLN A 12 -12.36 -4.79 18.20
N ILE A 13 -12.24 -5.38 17.01
CA ILE A 13 -11.92 -6.80 16.83
C ILE A 13 -10.50 -7.14 17.32
N LYS A 14 -9.53 -6.24 17.10
CA LYS A 14 -8.14 -6.49 17.53
C LYS A 14 -8.01 -6.70 19.04
N HIS A 15 -8.85 -6.02 19.85
CA HIS A 15 -8.80 -6.16 21.30
C HIS A 15 -9.26 -7.54 21.75
N GLU A 16 -10.32 -8.07 21.14
CA GLU A 16 -10.82 -9.42 21.41
C GLU A 16 -9.82 -10.50 20.97
N LEU A 17 -9.17 -10.31 19.83
CA LEU A 17 -8.17 -11.26 19.32
C LEU A 17 -6.85 -11.25 20.09
N ALA A 18 -6.51 -10.11 20.72
CA ALA A 18 -5.28 -9.95 21.51
C ALA A 18 -5.46 -10.33 22.98
N SER A 19 -6.70 -10.44 23.47
CA SER A 19 -6.97 -10.72 24.88
C SER A 19 -6.46 -12.11 25.28
N ALA A 20 -6.13 -12.28 26.56
CA ALA A 20 -5.71 -13.57 27.11
C ALA A 20 -6.83 -14.62 27.01
N ASP A 21 -8.09 -14.16 27.02
CA ASP A 21 -9.30 -14.98 26.95
C ASP A 21 -9.70 -15.27 25.48
N GLY A 22 -9.05 -14.62 24.51
CA GLY A 22 -9.25 -14.83 23.09
C GLY A 22 -8.51 -16.08 22.60
N GLY A 23 -9.16 -16.88 21.75
CA GLY A 23 -8.63 -18.18 21.30
C GLY A 23 -7.34 -18.14 20.47
N LEU A 24 -6.89 -16.96 19.99
CA LEU A 24 -5.68 -16.83 19.16
C LEU A 24 -4.51 -16.05 19.81
N ARG A 25 -4.74 -15.25 20.86
CA ARG A 25 -3.72 -14.43 21.55
C ARG A 25 -2.78 -13.68 20.58
N LEU A 26 -3.36 -12.97 19.61
CA LEU A 26 -2.60 -12.31 18.55
C LEU A 26 -1.85 -11.07 19.04
N ARG A 27 -0.72 -10.77 18.38
CA ARG A 27 0.02 -9.53 18.55
C ARG A 27 -0.17 -8.63 17.34
N PHE A 28 -0.55 -7.39 17.59
CA PHE A 28 -0.74 -6.37 16.55
C PHE A 28 0.36 -5.33 16.63
N GLN A 29 0.96 -4.99 15.50
CA GLN A 29 1.99 -3.95 15.40
C GLN A 29 1.62 -2.97 14.28
N PHE A 30 1.76 -1.69 14.55
CA PHE A 30 1.68 -0.67 13.50
C PHE A 30 2.96 -0.67 12.70
N LEU A 31 2.83 -0.83 11.38
CA LEU A 31 3.94 -0.73 10.46
C LEU A 31 4.13 0.73 10.04
N ASP A 32 5.37 1.21 10.08
CA ASP A 32 5.73 2.57 9.67
C ASP A 32 5.41 2.76 8.18
N THR A 33 4.48 3.68 7.88
CA THR A 33 4.07 3.97 6.50
C THR A 33 5.20 4.50 5.63
N ALA A 34 6.28 5.03 6.21
CA ALA A 34 7.47 5.40 5.45
C ALA A 34 8.24 4.18 4.90
N ARG A 35 8.08 3.00 5.53
CA ARG A 35 8.67 1.72 5.10
C ARG A 35 7.67 0.82 4.39
N PHE A 36 6.39 0.90 4.78
CA PHE A 36 5.30 0.08 4.25
C PHE A 36 4.31 0.98 3.52
N GLY A 37 4.63 1.25 2.26
CA GLY A 37 3.86 2.12 1.39
C GLY A 37 2.79 1.37 0.61
N GLY A 38 1.84 2.11 0.04
CA GLY A 38 0.84 1.54 -0.86
C GLY A 38 0.26 2.55 -1.82
N PHE A 39 -0.41 2.05 -2.86
CA PHE A 39 -0.90 2.88 -3.98
C PHE A 39 -1.88 3.98 -3.56
N CYS A 40 -2.63 3.76 -2.48
CA CYS A 40 -3.61 4.72 -1.98
C CYS A 40 -2.95 5.94 -1.30
N ARG A 41 -1.65 5.86 -0.97
CA ARG A 41 -0.87 6.91 -0.30
C ARG A 41 0.57 6.96 -0.83
N LEU A 42 0.76 6.87 -2.14
CA LEU A 42 2.09 6.84 -2.78
C LEU A 42 2.96 8.07 -2.49
N PHE A 43 2.37 9.26 -2.45
CA PHE A 43 3.10 10.52 -2.32
C PHE A 43 3.72 10.76 -0.94
N ARG A 44 3.45 9.88 0.04
CA ARG A 44 4.03 9.98 1.39
C ARG A 44 5.29 9.14 1.59
N ASN A 45 5.76 8.44 0.55
CA ASN A 45 6.83 7.43 0.68
C ASN A 45 8.07 7.82 -0.12
N ASP A 46 9.24 7.73 0.51
CA ASP A 46 10.55 7.91 -0.11
C ASP A 46 11.07 6.55 -0.63
N MET A 47 11.60 6.51 -1.85
CA MET A 47 12.24 5.33 -2.43
C MET A 47 13.40 4.81 -1.58
N ALA A 48 14.09 5.70 -0.84
CA ALA A 48 15.19 5.34 0.04
C ALA A 48 14.76 4.59 1.31
N ARG A 49 13.50 4.74 1.73
CA ARG A 49 12.98 4.19 3.01
C ARG A 49 11.98 3.07 2.82
N ALA A 50 11.28 3.03 1.68
CA ALA A 50 10.28 2.02 1.41
C ALA A 50 10.90 0.62 1.27
N CYS A 51 10.38 -0.33 2.05
CA CYS A 51 10.72 -1.75 1.98
C CYS A 51 9.65 -2.54 1.24
N THR A 52 8.38 -2.14 1.38
CA THR A 52 7.22 -2.85 0.83
C THR A 52 6.27 -1.88 0.16
N MET A 53 5.72 -2.28 -1.01
CA MET A 53 4.66 -1.56 -1.70
C MET A 53 3.45 -2.48 -1.91
N HIS A 54 2.27 -2.07 -1.44
CA HIS A 54 1.02 -2.82 -1.65
C HIS A 54 0.02 -2.09 -2.57
N ALA A 55 -0.74 -2.88 -3.35
CA ALA A 55 -1.72 -2.40 -4.32
C ALA A 55 -3.16 -2.80 -3.92
N THR A 56 -3.47 -2.76 -2.62
CA THR A 56 -4.74 -3.28 -2.07
C THR A 56 -5.96 -2.48 -2.51
N CYS A 57 -5.86 -1.16 -2.68
CA CYS A 57 -6.94 -0.31 -3.22
C CYS A 57 -7.08 -0.34 -4.74
N CYS A 58 -6.29 -1.15 -5.44
CA CYS A 58 -6.42 -1.34 -6.87
C CYS A 58 -7.28 -2.58 -7.16
N PHE A 59 -8.22 -2.49 -8.08
CA PHE A 59 -9.02 -3.63 -8.51
C PHE A 59 -8.46 -4.27 -9.78
N GLY A 60 -8.53 -5.60 -9.85
CA GLY A 60 -8.04 -6.39 -10.99
C GLY A 60 -6.56 -6.79 -10.86
N LEU A 61 -6.30 -8.11 -10.90
CA LEU A 61 -4.96 -8.69 -10.76
C LEU A 61 -3.98 -8.19 -11.84
N GLY A 62 -4.44 -8.09 -13.08
CA GLY A 62 -3.60 -7.60 -14.19
C GLY A 62 -3.12 -6.16 -14.00
N LYS A 63 -3.95 -5.28 -13.44
CA LYS A 63 -3.57 -3.90 -13.11
C LYS A 63 -2.54 -3.88 -11.98
N LYS A 64 -2.81 -4.63 -10.89
CA LYS A 64 -1.89 -4.79 -9.75
C LYS A 64 -0.51 -5.25 -10.20
N LEU A 65 -0.44 -6.34 -10.98
CA LEU A 65 0.83 -6.90 -11.44
C LEU A 65 1.60 -5.94 -12.35
N SER A 66 0.91 -5.26 -13.26
CA SER A 66 1.52 -4.27 -14.15
C SER A 66 2.19 -3.15 -13.35
N ASP A 67 1.45 -2.51 -12.46
CA ASP A 67 1.96 -1.34 -11.73
C ASP A 67 2.97 -1.74 -10.64
N LEU A 68 2.83 -2.91 -10.01
CA LEU A 68 3.84 -3.41 -9.06
C LEU A 68 5.18 -3.71 -9.75
N ARG A 69 5.14 -4.24 -10.99
CA ARG A 69 6.36 -4.41 -11.81
C ARG A 69 7.02 -3.08 -12.15
N ASP A 70 6.21 -2.06 -12.43
CA ASP A 70 6.72 -0.71 -12.72
C ASP A 70 7.32 -0.03 -11.50
N VAL A 71 6.73 -0.22 -10.31
CA VAL A 71 7.33 0.21 -9.03
C VAL A 71 8.65 -0.49 -8.77
N LEU A 72 8.71 -1.81 -8.96
CA LEU A 72 9.96 -2.55 -8.80
C LEU A 72 11.05 -2.05 -9.75
N ARG A 73 10.70 -1.75 -11.00
CA ARG A 73 11.64 -1.17 -11.97
C ARG A 73 12.15 0.21 -11.54
N GLN A 74 11.27 1.08 -11.02
CA GLN A 74 11.68 2.38 -10.48
C GLN A 74 12.67 2.22 -9.33
N TRP A 75 12.38 1.31 -8.41
CA TRP A 75 13.26 1.04 -7.27
C TRP A 75 14.61 0.48 -7.70
N ASN A 76 14.64 -0.47 -8.63
CA ASN A 76 15.90 -1.01 -9.18
C ASN A 76 16.75 0.09 -9.84
N ASN A 77 16.13 0.96 -10.65
CA ASN A 77 16.82 2.08 -11.29
C ASN A 77 17.38 3.05 -10.24
N TYR A 78 16.59 3.41 -9.23
CA TYR A 78 17.03 4.26 -8.12
C TYR A 78 18.19 3.63 -7.33
N SER A 79 18.12 2.33 -7.05
CA SER A 79 19.15 1.61 -6.30
C SER A 79 20.48 1.48 -7.06
N ALA A 80 20.44 1.45 -8.40
CA ALA A 80 21.61 1.41 -9.27
C ALA A 80 22.32 2.78 -9.44
N MET A 81 21.67 3.88 -9.05
CA MET A 81 22.23 5.24 -9.18
C MET A 81 23.41 5.49 -8.23
N THR A 82 24.34 6.33 -8.66
CA THR A 82 25.42 6.86 -7.83
C THR A 82 24.88 7.77 -6.71
N PRO A 83 25.65 8.00 -5.61
CA PRO A 83 25.23 8.91 -4.54
C PRO A 83 24.78 10.32 -4.98
N PRO A 84 25.45 11.03 -5.92
CA PRO A 84 24.99 12.34 -6.39
C PRO A 84 23.69 12.25 -7.19
N GLU A 85 23.54 11.24 -8.05
CA GLU A 85 22.30 11.00 -8.81
C GLU A 85 21.12 10.71 -7.88
N ARG A 86 21.32 9.89 -6.84
CA ARG A 86 20.29 9.63 -5.82
C ARG A 86 19.90 10.88 -5.05
N ARG A 87 20.83 11.80 -4.77
CA ARG A 87 20.50 13.07 -4.10
C ARG A 87 19.59 13.93 -4.98
N ASN A 88 19.81 13.93 -6.29
CA ASN A 88 18.95 14.62 -7.25
C ASN A 88 17.62 13.89 -7.47
N ALA A 89 17.59 12.56 -7.37
CA ALA A 89 16.39 11.74 -7.49
C ALA A 89 15.56 11.66 -6.19
N LYS A 90 16.12 11.99 -5.02
CA LYS A 90 15.38 12.01 -3.75
C LYS A 90 14.18 12.97 -3.76
N SER A 91 14.20 14.00 -4.61
CA SER A 91 13.06 14.89 -4.83
C SER A 91 12.03 14.32 -5.82
N ALA A 92 12.43 13.34 -6.65
CA ALA A 92 11.56 12.62 -7.56
C ALA A 92 10.99 11.38 -6.85
N GLY A 93 9.86 11.56 -6.15
CA GLY A 93 9.13 10.45 -5.53
C GLY A 93 8.63 9.40 -6.52
N TRP A 94 7.89 8.41 -6.03
CA TRP A 94 7.27 7.38 -6.87
C TRP A 94 6.40 7.99 -7.98
N ARG A 95 6.54 7.50 -9.22
CA ARG A 95 5.58 7.83 -10.27
C ARG A 95 4.22 7.25 -9.93
N VAL A 96 3.17 7.98 -10.32
CA VAL A 96 1.79 7.55 -10.17
C VAL A 96 1.56 6.27 -10.99
N PRO A 97 0.97 5.20 -10.41
CA PRO A 97 0.60 3.99 -11.11
C PRO A 97 -0.32 4.31 -12.29
N ALA A 98 0.03 3.84 -13.48
CA ALA A 98 -0.73 4.16 -14.68
C ALA A 98 -2.12 3.52 -14.68
N LYS A 99 -2.24 2.29 -14.15
CA LYS A 99 -3.49 1.53 -14.20
C LYS A 99 -4.29 1.63 -12.90
N CYS A 100 -3.63 1.71 -11.76
CA CYS A 100 -4.21 1.82 -10.43
C CYS A 100 -4.39 3.28 -9.96
N GLY A 101 -3.70 4.24 -10.59
CA GLY A 101 -3.81 5.68 -10.29
C GLY A 101 -4.90 6.39 -11.11
N THR A 102 -5.53 5.68 -12.04
CA THR A 102 -6.81 6.14 -12.57
C THR A 102 -7.89 5.78 -11.54
N PRO A 103 -8.78 6.70 -11.14
CA PRO A 103 -9.97 6.32 -10.40
C PRO A 103 -10.76 5.42 -11.33
N ASP A 104 -10.67 4.10 -11.10
CA ASP A 104 -11.50 3.14 -11.79
C ASP A 104 -12.93 3.42 -11.34
N LYS A 105 -13.65 4.25 -12.09
CA LYS A 105 -15.07 4.57 -11.87
C LYS A 105 -15.98 3.36 -12.10
N ARG A 106 -15.45 2.17 -12.36
CA ARG A 106 -16.27 0.97 -12.44
C ARG A 106 -16.60 0.55 -11.03
N ALA A 107 -17.85 0.82 -10.65
CA ALA A 107 -18.50 0.14 -9.55
C ALA A 107 -18.19 -1.37 -9.66
N PRO A 108 -17.93 -2.07 -8.53
CA PRO A 108 -17.81 -3.51 -8.57
C PRO A 108 -19.04 -4.10 -9.27
N PRO A 109 -18.89 -5.11 -10.14
CA PRO A 109 -20.06 -5.81 -10.67
C PRO A 109 -20.88 -6.27 -9.48
N GLY A 110 -22.13 -5.80 -9.41
CA GLY A 110 -23.07 -6.20 -8.37
C GLY A 110 -23.26 -7.73 -8.42
N PRO A 111 -23.71 -8.34 -7.31
CA PRO A 111 -24.00 -9.76 -7.31
C PRO A 111 -25.20 -10.01 -8.24
N GLY A 112 -24.96 -10.60 -9.41
CA GLY A 112 -25.99 -11.03 -10.35
C GLY A 112 -25.77 -10.55 -11.79
N SER A 113 -25.10 -11.38 -12.59
CA SER A 113 -25.27 -11.48 -14.05
C SER A 113 -25.15 -12.95 -14.42
#